data_AF-A0A9P7FN56-F1
#
_entry.id   AF-A0A9P7FN56-F1
#
_cell.length_a   1.000
_cell.length_b   1.000
_cell.length_c   1.000
_cell.angle_alpha   90.00
_cell.angle_beta   90.00
_cell.angle_gamma   90.00
#
_symmetry.space_group_name_H-M   'P 1'
#
loop_
_entity.id
_entity.type
_entity.pdbx_description
1 polymer ?
#
loop_
_entity_poly.entity_id
_entity_poly.type
_entity_poly.pdbx_seq_one_letter_code
_entity_poly.pdbx_strand_id
1 'polypeptide(L)'
;MPPPKTSPPPPTAVAVPKALYLSSPFVEAALVKGNFKTIVMLPKYVDIMEWVAVNIFDFYTNLNEFYGVIAECCTQQSCPKMSAGSALNYTWINQDRKSVHLPAPTYIDYVMTWVQNLLDDDNTFPTRAGQEFTPSFPSTVKHVYRQLLRVFAHIYHAHYHQILHLRSEPHFNSLFAHFLAFGREYELLDIKDVKGSSTAPVGVGQLWEAWRQMGILEAPRAKRSPTPTGTLPPRKESLGTEPTSPGGAGAKPLYLSSPFADSALVKGNFKTIVMLPKYVDIMEWVAVNMFDFYTNVNEFYGVLTECCTQNSCPTMSAGPSLNYTWASQGGKQVALSAPAYIDSVMSSIQTLLEDENVFPTKSNQAFHPSFPATIKHVYRQLLRVFAHLYHAHFPQILHLRAEPHFNSLFAHFLAFGREYELLEPKDIRGESNAPVGVGLLWERWKDSGILEA
;
A
#
# COMPACT_ATOMS: atom_id res chain seq x y z
N MET A 1 -46.58 -11.33 -62.86
CA MET A 1 -46.15 -10.56 -61.67
C MET A 1 -44.80 -11.10 -61.21
N PRO A 2 -43.74 -10.29 -61.14
CA PRO A 2 -42.47 -10.72 -60.56
C PRO A 2 -42.61 -10.81 -59.03
N PRO A 3 -41.81 -11.67 -58.35
CA PRO A 3 -41.89 -11.81 -56.90
C PRO A 3 -41.33 -10.56 -56.19
N PRO A 4 -41.73 -10.30 -54.93
CA PRO A 4 -41.28 -9.13 -54.20
C PRO A 4 -39.77 -9.24 -53.90
N LYS A 5 -39.03 -8.15 -54.15
CA LYS A 5 -37.62 -8.03 -53.75
C LYS A 5 -37.55 -8.01 -52.23
N THR A 6 -36.93 -9.02 -51.64
CA THR A 6 -36.55 -9.04 -50.22
C THR A 6 -35.52 -7.96 -49.94
N SER A 7 -35.83 -7.04 -49.04
CA SER A 7 -34.90 -6.03 -48.53
C SER A 7 -33.72 -6.70 -47.82
N PRO A 8 -32.49 -6.17 -47.95
CA PRO A 8 -31.35 -6.68 -47.20
C PRO A 8 -31.56 -6.47 -45.69
N PRO A 9 -31.04 -7.36 -44.83
CA PRO A 9 -31.13 -7.19 -43.39
C PRO A 9 -30.38 -5.91 -42.98
N PRO A 10 -30.83 -5.22 -41.92
CA PRO A 10 -30.09 -4.06 -41.39
C PRO A 10 -28.69 -4.52 -40.97
N PRO A 11 -27.66 -3.66 -41.13
CA PRO A 11 -26.32 -4.01 -40.69
C PRO A 11 -26.37 -4.33 -39.20
N THR A 12 -26.00 -5.56 -38.83
CA THR A 12 -25.77 -5.96 -37.45
C THR A 12 -24.83 -4.93 -36.83
N ALA A 13 -25.34 -4.21 -35.83
CA ALA A 13 -24.54 -3.27 -35.05
C ALA A 13 -23.28 -4.00 -34.57
N VAL A 14 -22.12 -3.53 -35.02
CA VAL A 14 -20.83 -4.04 -34.55
C VAL A 14 -20.81 -3.81 -33.05
N ALA A 15 -20.84 -4.89 -32.27
CA ALA A 15 -20.78 -4.81 -30.82
C ALA A 15 -19.49 -4.09 -30.44
N VAL A 16 -19.60 -2.93 -29.79
CA VAL A 16 -18.45 -2.20 -29.26
C VAL A 16 -17.74 -3.15 -28.30
N PRO A 17 -16.44 -3.46 -28.50
CA PRO A 17 -15.71 -4.35 -27.62
C PRO A 17 -15.79 -3.83 -26.19
N LYS A 18 -16.23 -4.70 -25.26
CA LYS A 18 -16.28 -4.39 -23.83
C LYS A 18 -14.86 -4.06 -23.37
N ALA A 19 -14.70 -2.95 -22.63
CA ALA A 19 -13.38 -2.57 -22.14
C ALA A 19 -12.76 -3.68 -21.27
N LEU A 20 -11.44 -3.87 -21.37
CA LEU A 20 -10.74 -4.98 -20.72
C LEU A 20 -10.93 -4.95 -19.19
N TYR A 21 -10.87 -3.76 -18.57
CA TYR A 21 -11.09 -3.60 -17.13
C TYR A 21 -12.51 -3.95 -16.64
N LEU A 22 -13.48 -4.09 -17.56
CA LEU A 22 -14.85 -4.55 -17.26
C LEU A 22 -15.06 -6.03 -17.55
N SER A 23 -14.04 -6.71 -18.05
CA SER A 23 -14.10 -8.09 -18.51
C SER A 23 -13.44 -9.01 -17.49
N SER A 24 -14.00 -10.22 -17.33
CA SER A 24 -13.36 -11.26 -16.51
C SER A 24 -12.07 -11.74 -17.21
N PRO A 25 -10.97 -12.01 -16.48
CA PRO A 25 -10.84 -11.99 -15.01
C PRO A 25 -10.50 -10.61 -14.42
N PHE A 26 -10.20 -9.60 -15.24
CA PHE A 26 -9.62 -8.32 -14.80
C PHE A 26 -10.52 -7.48 -13.91
N VAL A 27 -11.83 -7.54 -14.11
CA VAL A 27 -12.81 -6.82 -13.26
C VAL A 27 -12.85 -7.33 -11.81
N GLU A 28 -12.45 -8.58 -11.58
CA GLU A 28 -12.41 -9.23 -10.26
C GLU A 28 -11.01 -9.19 -9.62
N ALA A 29 -10.00 -8.76 -10.37
CA ALA A 29 -8.63 -8.70 -9.89
C ALA A 29 -8.52 -7.66 -8.77
N ALA A 30 -8.30 -8.10 -7.53
CA ALA A 30 -8.07 -7.24 -6.38
C ALA A 30 -7.22 -7.99 -5.33
N LEU A 31 -6.39 -7.24 -4.61
CA LEU A 31 -5.62 -7.75 -3.47
C LEU A 31 -6.53 -8.00 -2.27
N VAL A 32 -7.50 -7.10 -2.07
CA VAL A 32 -8.40 -7.15 -0.91
C VAL A 32 -9.59 -8.06 -1.20
N LYS A 33 -9.53 -9.30 -0.67
CA LYS A 33 -10.67 -10.21 -0.60
C LYS A 33 -11.51 -9.89 0.64
N GLY A 34 -12.32 -8.82 0.58
CA GLY A 34 -13.14 -8.35 1.69
C GLY A 34 -13.77 -6.98 1.43
N ASN A 35 -14.18 -6.29 2.50
CA ASN A 35 -14.78 -4.97 2.42
C ASN A 35 -13.80 -3.93 2.99
N PHE A 36 -13.69 -2.78 2.32
CA PHE A 36 -12.88 -1.63 2.73
C PHE A 36 -13.34 -0.95 4.03
N LYS A 37 -14.51 -1.31 4.57
CA LYS A 37 -15.10 -0.70 5.79
C LYS A 37 -14.11 -0.56 6.96
N THR A 38 -13.26 -1.55 7.20
CA THR A 38 -12.34 -1.52 8.34
C THR A 38 -11.19 -0.55 8.17
N ILE A 39 -10.77 -0.29 6.93
CA ILE A 39 -9.66 0.62 6.63
C ILE A 39 -10.13 2.05 6.36
N VAL A 40 -11.39 2.25 5.97
CA VAL A 40 -11.98 3.59 5.84
C VAL A 40 -12.54 4.14 7.15
N MET A 41 -12.81 3.29 8.15
CA MET A 41 -13.45 3.70 9.40
C MET A 41 -12.58 4.65 10.20
N LEU A 42 -13.14 5.80 10.58
CA LEU A 42 -12.51 6.78 11.48
C LEU A 42 -12.05 6.08 12.77
N PRO A 43 -10.75 6.09 13.10
CA PRO A 43 -10.26 5.57 14.37
C PRO A 43 -10.87 6.33 15.55
N LYS A 44 -11.02 5.65 16.69
CA LYS A 44 -11.59 6.30 17.88
C LYS A 44 -10.69 7.46 18.31
N TYR A 45 -11.32 8.59 18.60
CA TYR A 45 -10.68 9.81 19.12
C TYR A 45 -9.75 10.54 18.13
N VAL A 46 -9.69 10.12 16.88
CA VAL A 46 -8.99 10.85 15.81
C VAL A 46 -9.92 11.90 15.21
N ASP A 47 -9.38 13.07 14.90
CA ASP A 47 -10.13 14.12 14.22
C ASP A 47 -10.47 13.72 12.77
N ILE A 48 -11.66 14.10 12.32
CA ILE A 48 -12.15 13.73 10.99
C ILE A 48 -11.35 14.40 9.88
N MET A 49 -10.89 15.65 10.08
CA MET A 49 -10.13 16.38 9.08
C MET A 49 -8.70 15.84 9.00
N GLU A 50 -8.08 15.48 10.13
CA GLU A 50 -6.79 14.77 10.15
C GLU A 50 -6.89 13.43 9.40
N TRP A 51 -7.92 12.64 9.70
CA TRP A 51 -8.12 11.34 9.05
C TRP A 51 -8.32 11.47 7.54
N VAL A 52 -9.10 12.45 7.10
CA VAL A 52 -9.27 12.76 5.67
C VAL A 52 -7.95 13.26 5.07
N ALA A 53 -7.21 14.14 5.75
CA ALA A 53 -5.96 14.69 5.26
C ALA A 53 -4.93 13.59 4.94
N VAL A 54 -4.69 12.68 5.89
CA VAL A 54 -3.75 11.56 5.72
C VAL A 54 -4.17 10.68 4.54
N ASN A 55 -5.45 10.32 4.45
CA ASN A 55 -5.92 9.47 3.34
C ASN A 55 -5.86 10.20 1.99
N ILE A 56 -6.08 11.51 1.93
CA ILE A 56 -5.92 12.29 0.69
C ILE A 56 -4.46 12.26 0.22
N PHE A 57 -3.52 12.44 1.15
CA PHE A 57 -2.09 12.33 0.88
C PHE A 57 -1.76 10.94 0.32
N ASP A 58 -2.22 9.87 0.98
CA ASP A 58 -1.98 8.50 0.53
C ASP A 58 -2.56 8.23 -0.87
N PHE A 59 -3.82 8.64 -1.13
CA PHE A 59 -4.43 8.46 -2.45
C PHE A 59 -3.69 9.23 -3.55
N TYR A 60 -3.22 10.44 -3.24
CA TYR A 60 -2.41 11.23 -4.16
C TYR A 60 -1.08 10.54 -4.46
N THR A 61 -0.32 10.17 -3.43
CA THR A 61 1.00 9.54 -3.55
C THR A 61 0.92 8.26 -4.37
N ASN A 62 0.03 7.34 -3.99
CA ASN A 62 -0.15 6.07 -4.70
C ASN A 62 -0.58 6.29 -6.16
N LEU A 63 -1.51 7.21 -6.43
CA LEU A 63 -1.96 7.47 -7.80
C LEU A 63 -0.85 8.13 -8.65
N ASN A 64 -0.04 8.99 -8.03
CA ASN A 64 1.10 9.64 -8.67
C ASN A 64 2.18 8.62 -9.07
N GLU A 65 2.48 7.66 -8.20
CA GLU A 65 3.39 6.54 -8.52
C GLU A 65 2.85 5.67 -9.66
N PHE A 66 1.58 5.27 -9.60
CA PHE A 66 0.93 4.52 -10.68
C PHE A 66 1.01 5.25 -12.01
N TYR A 67 0.75 6.56 -12.01
CA TYR A 67 0.86 7.36 -13.21
C TYR A 67 2.31 7.50 -13.68
N GLY A 68 3.26 7.66 -12.76
CA GLY A 68 4.69 7.77 -13.04
C GLY A 68 5.22 6.60 -13.87
N VAL A 69 4.82 5.37 -13.54
CA VAL A 69 5.24 4.15 -14.28
C VAL A 69 4.72 4.12 -15.72
N ILE A 70 3.59 4.77 -16.01
CA ILE A 70 2.99 4.79 -17.36
C ILE A 70 3.14 6.14 -18.08
N ALA A 71 3.79 7.12 -17.46
CA ALA A 71 3.85 8.50 -17.95
C ALA A 71 4.47 8.58 -19.34
N GLU A 72 5.48 7.75 -19.64
CA GLU A 72 6.12 7.68 -20.95
C GLU A 72 5.18 7.20 -22.07
N CYS A 73 4.14 6.43 -21.72
CA CYS A 73 3.12 5.96 -22.67
C CYS A 73 1.99 6.99 -22.88
N CYS A 74 1.83 7.93 -21.94
CA CYS A 74 0.84 9.01 -21.99
C CYS A 74 1.46 10.24 -22.69
N THR A 75 1.38 10.28 -24.02
CA THR A 75 1.97 11.36 -24.82
C THR A 75 0.90 12.28 -25.38
N GLN A 76 1.28 13.47 -25.85
CA GLN A 76 0.34 14.34 -26.56
C GLN A 76 -0.20 13.71 -27.84
N GLN A 77 0.52 12.75 -28.43
CA GLN A 77 0.12 12.05 -29.64
C GLN A 77 -0.87 10.92 -29.32
N SER A 78 -0.58 10.11 -28.29
CA SER A 78 -1.47 9.02 -27.88
C SER A 78 -2.71 9.53 -27.15
N CYS A 79 -2.59 10.62 -26.39
CA CYS A 79 -3.65 11.21 -25.58
C CYS A 79 -3.76 12.74 -25.80
N PRO A 80 -4.22 13.19 -26.98
CA PRO A 80 -4.28 14.62 -27.34
C PRO A 80 -5.32 15.41 -26.54
N LYS A 81 -6.20 14.73 -25.81
CA LYS A 81 -7.19 15.31 -24.91
C LYS A 81 -7.28 14.48 -23.63
N MET A 82 -7.36 15.15 -22.49
CA MET A 82 -7.71 14.50 -21.22
C MET A 82 -9.13 13.93 -21.32
N SER A 83 -9.23 12.61 -21.39
CA SER A 83 -10.49 11.91 -21.68
C SER A 83 -10.60 10.61 -20.92
N ALA A 84 -11.84 10.16 -20.72
CA ALA A 84 -12.16 8.83 -20.23
C ALA A 84 -13.11 8.15 -21.21
N GLY A 85 -12.51 7.51 -22.21
CA GLY A 85 -13.22 6.92 -23.35
C GLY A 85 -13.55 7.93 -24.44
N SER A 86 -14.26 7.48 -25.47
CA SER A 86 -14.53 8.29 -26.66
C SER A 86 -15.52 9.43 -26.44
N ALA A 87 -16.38 9.34 -25.43
CA ALA A 87 -17.51 10.25 -25.22
C ALA A 87 -17.29 11.31 -24.13
N LEU A 88 -16.26 11.18 -23.29
CA LEU A 88 -16.03 12.06 -22.14
C LEU A 88 -14.67 12.72 -22.20
N ASN A 89 -14.66 14.05 -22.35
CA ASN A 89 -13.46 14.88 -22.29
C ASN A 89 -13.53 15.79 -21.08
N TYR A 90 -12.44 15.84 -20.31
CA TYR A 90 -12.27 16.77 -19.21
C TYR A 90 -11.62 18.06 -19.71
N THR A 91 -12.00 19.17 -19.09
CA THR A 91 -11.45 20.50 -19.37
C THR A 91 -10.80 21.09 -18.14
N TRP A 92 -9.83 21.95 -18.37
CA TRP A 92 -9.14 22.72 -17.34
C TRP A 92 -9.63 24.16 -17.35
N ILE A 93 -9.70 24.80 -16.19
CA ILE A 93 -10.03 26.23 -16.10
C ILE A 93 -8.71 26.99 -16.04
N ASN A 94 -8.41 27.77 -17.07
CA ASN A 94 -7.19 28.57 -17.14
C ASN A 94 -7.26 29.81 -16.23
N GLN A 95 -6.17 30.59 -16.18
CA GLN A 95 -6.07 31.83 -15.39
C GLN A 95 -7.16 32.86 -15.75
N ASP A 96 -7.64 32.87 -17.01
CA ASP A 96 -8.72 33.74 -17.48
C ASP A 96 -10.13 33.20 -17.17
N ARG A 97 -10.24 32.15 -16.34
CA ARG A 97 -11.48 31.42 -16.03
C ARG A 97 -12.17 30.81 -17.25
N LYS A 98 -11.44 30.54 -18.33
CA LYS A 98 -11.94 29.85 -19.52
C LYS A 98 -11.67 28.36 -19.44
N SER A 99 -12.67 27.57 -19.82
CA SER A 99 -12.57 26.12 -19.95
C SER A 99 -11.81 25.76 -21.22
N VAL A 100 -10.66 25.11 -21.09
CA VAL A 100 -9.76 24.73 -22.19
C VAL A 100 -9.54 23.22 -22.23
N HIS A 101 -9.32 22.68 -23.43
CA HIS A 101 -8.87 21.29 -23.60
C HIS A 101 -7.35 21.23 -23.54
N LEU A 102 -6.83 20.30 -22.74
CA LEU A 102 -5.41 20.02 -22.64
C LEU A 102 -5.15 18.57 -23.06
N PRO A 103 -3.97 18.27 -23.63
CA PRO A 103 -3.48 16.90 -23.70
C PRO A 103 -3.51 16.24 -22.33
N ALA A 104 -3.79 14.94 -22.29
CA ALA A 104 -3.86 14.20 -21.03
C ALA A 104 -2.59 14.33 -20.17
N PRO A 105 -1.35 14.20 -20.70
CA PRO A 105 -0.17 14.34 -19.86
C PRO A 105 -0.04 15.73 -19.24
N THR A 106 -0.35 16.79 -20.00
CA THR A 106 -0.32 18.17 -19.50
C THR A 106 -1.39 18.41 -18.45
N TYR A 107 -2.60 17.87 -18.64
CA TYR A 107 -3.67 17.97 -17.66
C TYR A 107 -3.28 17.29 -16.34
N ILE A 108 -2.76 16.06 -16.43
CA ILE A 108 -2.40 15.27 -15.25
C ILE A 108 -1.24 15.93 -14.51
N ASP A 109 -0.23 16.43 -15.22
CA ASP A 109 0.86 17.21 -14.64
C ASP A 109 0.36 18.43 -13.86
N TYR A 110 -0.60 19.19 -14.43
CA TYR A 110 -1.21 20.32 -13.73
C TYR A 110 -2.00 19.90 -12.50
N VAL A 111 -2.74 18.78 -12.56
CA VAL A 111 -3.45 18.23 -11.40
C VAL A 111 -2.45 17.83 -10.32
N MET A 112 -1.43 17.04 -10.64
CA MET A 112 -0.48 16.52 -9.66
C MET A 112 0.31 17.67 -9.01
N THR A 113 0.81 18.61 -9.81
CA THR A 113 1.52 19.80 -9.31
C THR A 113 0.62 20.65 -8.41
N TRP A 114 -0.63 20.86 -8.80
CA TRP A 114 -1.57 21.63 -7.99
C TRP A 114 -1.89 20.94 -6.66
N VAL A 115 -2.12 19.62 -6.67
CA VAL A 115 -2.38 18.85 -5.44
C VAL A 115 -1.14 18.81 -4.55
N GLN A 116 0.06 18.62 -5.10
CA GLN A 116 1.32 18.65 -4.35
C GLN A 116 1.49 19.99 -3.61
N ASN A 117 1.39 21.11 -4.33
CA ASN A 117 1.53 22.43 -3.73
C ASN A 117 0.49 22.71 -2.63
N LEU A 118 -0.68 22.08 -2.72
CA LEU A 118 -1.72 22.18 -1.72
C LEU A 118 -1.42 21.33 -0.49
N LEU A 119 -0.88 20.12 -0.68
CA LEU A 119 -0.42 19.24 0.40
C LEU A 119 0.78 19.84 1.15
N ASP A 120 1.65 20.58 0.44
CA ASP A 120 2.81 21.27 1.02
C ASP A 120 2.45 22.61 1.70
N ASP A 121 1.23 23.12 1.51
CA ASP A 121 0.78 24.36 2.15
C ASP A 121 0.33 24.09 3.59
N ASP A 122 1.19 24.44 4.56
CA ASP A 122 0.94 24.38 6.01
C ASP A 122 -0.37 25.06 6.44
N ASN A 123 -0.94 25.99 5.65
CA ASN A 123 -2.22 26.62 5.97
C ASN A 123 -3.43 25.75 5.58
N THR A 124 -3.28 24.90 4.57
CA THR A 124 -4.34 24.01 4.08
C THR A 124 -4.21 22.62 4.70
N PHE A 125 -2.99 22.08 4.77
CA PHE A 125 -2.64 20.79 5.38
C PHE A 125 -1.65 21.03 6.53
N PRO A 126 -2.14 21.42 7.73
CA PRO A 126 -1.28 21.72 8.86
C PRO A 126 -0.51 20.48 9.33
N THR A 127 0.80 20.63 9.50
CA THR A 127 1.71 19.59 10.01
C THR A 127 2.11 19.80 11.48
N ARG A 128 1.83 20.99 12.03
CA ARG A 128 2.23 21.39 13.39
C ARG A 128 1.13 21.14 14.39
N ALA A 129 1.48 20.52 15.52
CA ALA A 129 0.56 20.30 16.63
C ALA A 129 -0.05 21.63 17.12
N GLY A 130 -1.38 21.67 17.22
CA GLY A 130 -2.14 22.84 17.68
C GLY A 130 -2.59 23.81 16.59
N GLN A 131 -2.24 23.56 15.32
CA GLN A 131 -2.79 24.31 14.18
C GLN A 131 -4.04 23.61 13.64
N GLU A 132 -5.16 24.32 13.60
CA GLU A 132 -6.44 23.77 13.12
C GLU A 132 -6.58 23.88 11.60
N PHE A 133 -7.35 22.96 11.00
CA PHE A 133 -7.74 23.03 9.60
C PHE A 133 -8.64 24.24 9.33
N THR A 134 -8.50 24.82 8.13
CA THR A 134 -9.35 25.95 7.71
C THR A 134 -10.80 25.50 7.49
N PRO A 135 -11.80 26.39 7.68
CA PRO A 135 -13.21 26.08 7.37
C PRO A 135 -13.45 25.70 5.89
N SER A 136 -12.55 26.11 4.99
CA SER A 136 -12.59 25.76 3.57
C SER A 136 -12.10 24.34 3.27
N PHE A 137 -11.37 23.70 4.20
CA PHE A 137 -10.74 22.40 3.98
C PHE A 137 -11.68 21.34 3.39
N PRO A 138 -12.92 21.13 3.89
CA PRO A 138 -13.84 20.14 3.30
C PRO A 138 -14.15 20.39 1.81
N SER A 139 -14.28 21.65 1.41
CA SER A 139 -14.55 22.01 0.01
C SER A 139 -13.33 21.80 -0.88
N THR A 140 -12.14 22.09 -0.33
CA THR A 140 -10.84 21.91 -0.95
C THR A 140 -10.56 20.43 -1.20
N VAL A 141 -10.69 19.56 -0.19
CA VAL A 141 -10.46 18.11 -0.35
C VAL A 141 -11.47 17.47 -1.30
N LYS A 142 -12.75 17.91 -1.29
CA LYS A 142 -13.73 17.49 -2.30
C LYS A 142 -13.30 17.85 -3.72
N HIS A 143 -12.64 18.99 -3.90
CA HIS A 143 -12.12 19.37 -5.20
C HIS A 143 -10.94 18.50 -5.63
N VAL A 144 -9.97 18.29 -4.74
CA VAL A 144 -8.82 17.36 -4.94
C VAL A 144 -9.33 15.99 -5.35
N TYR A 145 -10.27 15.43 -4.60
CA TYR A 145 -10.83 14.11 -4.84
C TYR A 145 -11.43 13.97 -6.24
N ARG A 146 -12.18 14.98 -6.70
CA ARG A 146 -12.75 14.97 -8.06
C ARG A 146 -11.68 15.05 -9.14
N GLN A 147 -10.54 15.69 -8.90
CA GLN A 147 -9.45 15.73 -9.87
C GLN A 147 -8.73 14.38 -9.95
N LEU A 148 -8.41 13.77 -8.81
CA LEU A 148 -7.80 12.43 -8.75
C LEU A 148 -8.70 11.37 -9.43
N LEU A 149 -10.02 11.46 -9.24
CA LEU A 149 -10.99 10.59 -9.93
C LEU A 149 -10.86 10.67 -11.47
N ARG A 150 -10.57 11.85 -12.03
CA ARG A 150 -10.38 12.01 -13.48
C ARG A 150 -9.11 11.32 -13.96
N VAL A 151 -8.05 11.33 -13.15
CA VAL A 151 -6.80 10.63 -13.43
C VAL A 151 -7.04 9.12 -13.42
N PHE A 152 -7.69 8.57 -12.39
CA PHE A 152 -8.12 7.16 -12.38
C PHE A 152 -8.90 6.79 -13.64
N ALA A 153 -9.92 7.59 -13.98
CA ALA A 153 -10.76 7.35 -15.14
C ALA A 153 -9.95 7.34 -16.44
N HIS A 154 -8.99 8.25 -16.60
CA HIS A 154 -8.12 8.28 -17.76
C HIS A 154 -7.25 7.01 -17.86
N ILE A 155 -6.61 6.61 -16.76
CA ILE A 155 -5.76 5.41 -16.72
C ILE A 155 -6.56 4.16 -17.09
N TYR A 156 -7.77 3.98 -16.53
CA TYR A 156 -8.63 2.85 -16.89
C TYR A 156 -8.99 2.79 -18.38
N HIS A 157 -9.25 3.94 -19.00
CA HIS A 157 -9.68 3.98 -20.40
C HIS A 157 -8.52 3.92 -21.40
N ALA A 158 -7.43 4.65 -21.13
CA ALA A 158 -6.34 4.82 -22.07
C ALA A 158 -5.16 3.87 -21.81
N HIS A 159 -4.89 3.55 -20.54
CA HIS A 159 -3.62 2.91 -20.13
C HIS A 159 -3.78 1.60 -19.37
N TYR A 160 -4.99 1.03 -19.34
CA TYR A 160 -5.19 -0.24 -18.65
C TYR A 160 -4.39 -1.40 -19.26
N HIS A 161 -4.05 -1.32 -20.55
CA HIS A 161 -3.19 -2.30 -21.18
C HIS A 161 -1.76 -2.28 -20.60
N GLN A 162 -1.18 -1.11 -20.31
CA GLN A 162 0.09 -1.02 -19.56
C GLN A 162 -0.05 -1.63 -18.17
N ILE A 163 -1.15 -1.33 -17.46
CA ILE A 163 -1.40 -1.90 -16.13
C ILE A 163 -1.40 -3.44 -16.18
N LEU A 164 -2.01 -4.03 -17.22
CA LEU A 164 -1.98 -5.48 -17.44
C LEU A 164 -0.58 -6.02 -17.81
N HIS A 165 0.19 -5.29 -18.61
CA HIS A 165 1.56 -5.67 -18.95
C HIS A 165 2.48 -5.69 -17.72
N LEU A 166 2.25 -4.78 -16.78
CA LEU A 166 2.95 -4.70 -15.49
C LEU A 166 2.41 -5.69 -14.45
N ARG A 167 1.29 -6.37 -14.75
CA ARG A 167 0.54 -7.22 -13.81
C ARG A 167 0.10 -6.50 -12.54
N SER A 168 -0.16 -5.20 -12.65
CA SER A 168 -0.52 -4.34 -11.53
C SER A 168 -2.03 -4.13 -11.40
N GLU A 169 -2.85 -4.81 -12.21
CA GLU A 169 -4.30 -4.68 -12.16
C GLU A 169 -4.93 -4.98 -10.78
N PRO A 170 -4.47 -5.96 -9.97
CA PRO A 170 -5.03 -6.17 -8.65
C PRO A 170 -4.73 -5.01 -7.70
N HIS A 171 -3.54 -4.41 -7.82
CA HIS A 171 -3.10 -3.27 -7.00
C HIS A 171 -3.90 -2.02 -7.37
N PHE A 172 -3.97 -1.69 -8.66
CA PHE A 172 -4.68 -0.51 -9.15
C PHE A 172 -6.19 -0.59 -8.86
N ASN A 173 -6.80 -1.77 -9.05
CA ASN A 173 -8.20 -2.00 -8.70
C ASN A 173 -8.47 -1.88 -7.19
N SER A 174 -7.56 -2.38 -6.34
CA SER A 174 -7.72 -2.27 -4.88
C SER A 174 -7.60 -0.83 -4.41
N LEU A 175 -6.64 -0.08 -4.95
CA LEU A 175 -6.48 1.34 -4.69
C LEU A 175 -7.74 2.11 -5.10
N PHE A 176 -8.27 1.85 -6.30
CA PHE A 176 -9.45 2.55 -6.78
C PHE A 176 -10.73 2.16 -6.02
N ALA A 177 -10.88 0.89 -5.65
CA ALA A 177 -11.99 0.46 -4.82
C ALA A 177 -11.93 1.07 -3.41
N HIS A 178 -10.73 1.18 -2.82
CA HIS A 178 -10.50 1.90 -1.57
C HIS A 178 -10.89 3.38 -1.70
N PHE A 179 -10.44 4.03 -2.77
CA PHE A 179 -10.80 5.41 -3.09
C PHE A 179 -12.33 5.58 -3.18
N LEU A 180 -13.03 4.73 -3.93
CA LEU A 180 -14.49 4.82 -4.03
C LEU A 180 -15.21 4.58 -2.69
N ALA A 181 -14.72 3.67 -1.87
CA ALA A 181 -15.28 3.40 -0.54
C ALA A 181 -15.05 4.59 0.42
N PHE A 182 -13.85 5.15 0.45
CA PHE A 182 -13.50 6.29 1.29
C PHE A 182 -14.27 7.54 0.87
N GLY A 183 -14.32 7.84 -0.43
CA GLY A 183 -15.06 8.98 -0.95
C GLY A 183 -16.57 8.90 -0.68
N ARG A 184 -17.12 7.70 -0.55
CA ARG A 184 -18.51 7.50 -0.11
C ARG A 184 -18.69 7.73 1.39
N GLU A 185 -17.80 7.19 2.24
CA GLU A 185 -17.91 7.28 3.71
C GLU A 185 -17.83 8.74 4.20
N TYR A 186 -16.95 9.54 3.58
CA TYR A 186 -16.70 10.93 3.97
C TYR A 186 -17.34 11.96 3.02
N GLU A 187 -18.29 11.52 2.18
CA GLU A 187 -19.06 12.37 1.26
C GLU A 187 -18.17 13.24 0.34
N LEU A 188 -17.02 12.70 -0.07
CA LEU A 188 -16.08 13.37 -0.97
C LEU A 188 -16.51 13.27 -2.45
N LEU A 189 -17.31 12.24 -2.77
CA LEU A 189 -17.91 12.03 -4.09
C LEU A 189 -19.43 11.93 -3.97
N ASP A 190 -20.13 12.64 -4.85
CA ASP A 190 -21.55 12.44 -5.04
C ASP A 190 -21.79 11.23 -5.96
N ILE A 191 -22.97 10.59 -5.86
CA ILE A 191 -23.36 9.50 -6.77
C ILE A 191 -23.28 9.93 -8.24
N LYS A 192 -23.58 11.19 -8.55
CA LYS A 192 -23.48 11.74 -9.91
C LYS A 192 -22.05 11.76 -10.44
N ASP A 193 -21.05 11.88 -9.58
CA ASP A 193 -19.63 11.95 -9.94
C ASP A 193 -19.09 10.57 -10.34
N VAL A 194 -19.72 9.50 -9.84
CA VAL A 194 -19.25 8.11 -10.02
C VAL A 194 -20.15 7.28 -10.91
N LYS A 195 -21.48 7.41 -10.80
CA LYS A 195 -22.46 6.71 -11.64
C LYS A 195 -22.71 7.42 -12.98
N GLY A 196 -22.64 8.75 -12.98
CA GLY A 196 -23.00 9.58 -14.11
C GLY A 196 -24.51 9.55 -14.41
N SER A 197 -24.89 10.23 -15.49
CA SER A 197 -26.25 10.26 -16.04
C SER A 197 -26.19 10.26 -17.57
N SER A 198 -27.34 10.05 -18.23
CA SER A 198 -27.46 10.14 -19.69
C SER A 198 -27.01 11.51 -20.24
N THR A 199 -27.13 12.56 -19.43
CA THR A 199 -26.71 13.94 -19.76
C THR A 199 -25.32 14.31 -19.24
N ALA A 200 -24.71 13.48 -18.39
CA ALA A 200 -23.39 13.71 -17.80
C ALA A 200 -22.68 12.36 -17.58
N PRO A 201 -22.09 11.77 -18.63
CA PRO A 201 -21.36 10.52 -18.50
C PRO A 201 -20.13 10.71 -17.62
N VAL A 202 -19.75 9.65 -16.90
CA VAL A 202 -18.54 9.62 -16.06
C VAL A 202 -17.70 8.41 -16.45
N GLY A 203 -16.37 8.56 -16.41
CA GLY A 203 -15.47 7.56 -16.96
C GLY A 203 -15.53 6.20 -16.27
N VAL A 204 -15.92 6.14 -15.00
CA VAL A 204 -15.83 4.92 -14.18
C VAL A 204 -17.18 4.28 -13.84
N GLY A 205 -18.29 4.81 -14.38
CA GLY A 205 -19.63 4.42 -13.93
C GLY A 205 -19.99 2.96 -14.14
N GLN A 206 -19.54 2.37 -15.25
CA GLN A 206 -19.74 0.95 -15.51
C GLN A 206 -18.95 0.05 -14.54
N LEU A 207 -17.73 0.45 -14.20
CA LEU A 207 -16.87 -0.28 -13.26
C LEU A 207 -17.42 -0.19 -11.84
N TRP A 208 -17.83 1.01 -11.41
CA TRP A 208 -18.47 1.22 -10.12
C TRP A 208 -19.75 0.37 -9.97
N GLU A 209 -20.59 0.34 -11.00
CA GLU A 209 -21.82 -0.46 -10.98
C GLU A 209 -21.51 -1.96 -10.91
N ALA A 210 -20.51 -2.45 -11.66
CA ALA A 210 -20.07 -3.84 -11.59
C ALA A 210 -19.57 -4.21 -10.19
N TRP A 211 -18.69 -3.40 -9.60
CA TRP A 211 -18.16 -3.64 -8.27
C TRP A 211 -19.20 -3.52 -7.15
N ARG A 212 -20.20 -2.65 -7.34
CA ARG A 212 -21.35 -2.59 -6.44
C ARG A 212 -22.15 -3.90 -6.48
N GLN A 213 -22.45 -4.41 -7.68
CA GLN A 213 -23.17 -5.68 -7.85
C GLN A 213 -22.38 -6.89 -7.31
N MET A 214 -21.05 -6.84 -7.38
CA MET A 214 -20.15 -7.84 -6.80
C MET A 214 -20.00 -7.71 -5.27
N GLY A 215 -20.57 -6.67 -4.64
CA GLY A 215 -20.46 -6.44 -3.21
C GLY A 215 -19.08 -5.94 -2.75
N ILE A 216 -18.20 -5.55 -3.68
CA ILE A 216 -16.86 -5.00 -3.38
C ILE A 216 -16.98 -3.64 -2.66
N LEU A 217 -18.01 -2.86 -3.00
CA LEU A 217 -18.22 -1.49 -2.50
C LEU A 217 -19.28 -1.37 -1.39
N GLU A 218 -19.94 -2.45 -0.96
CA GLU A 218 -21.03 -2.40 0.02
C GLU A 218 -20.72 -3.15 1.33
N ALA A 219 -21.17 -2.56 2.46
CA ALA A 219 -21.38 -3.25 3.73
C ALA A 219 -22.89 -3.51 3.91
N PRO A 220 -23.31 -4.65 4.50
CA PRO A 220 -24.69 -4.81 4.97
C PRO A 220 -25.03 -3.69 5.96
N ARG A 221 -26.13 -2.97 5.71
CA ARG A 221 -26.65 -1.90 6.58
C ARG A 221 -26.90 -2.46 7.99
N ALA A 222 -26.14 -2.03 8.98
CA ALA A 222 -26.58 -2.12 10.36
C ALA A 222 -27.70 -1.08 10.56
N LYS A 223 -28.91 -1.54 10.92
CA LYS A 223 -30.01 -0.66 11.32
C LYS A 223 -29.53 0.20 12.50
N ARG A 224 -29.56 1.53 12.34
CA ARG A 224 -29.44 2.45 13.48
C ARG A 224 -30.57 2.11 14.45
N SER A 225 -30.22 1.69 15.66
CA SER A 225 -31.18 1.55 16.76
C SER A 225 -31.48 2.94 17.31
N PRO A 226 -32.73 3.23 17.71
CA PRO A 226 -33.12 4.57 18.15
C PRO A 226 -32.54 4.87 19.54
N THR A 227 -32.09 6.11 19.69
CA THR A 227 -31.59 6.70 20.94
C THR A 227 -32.61 6.55 22.07
N PRO A 228 -32.22 6.06 23.27
CA PRO A 228 -33.02 6.26 24.47
C PRO A 228 -32.61 7.58 25.14
N THR A 229 -33.54 8.52 25.16
CA THR A 229 -33.58 9.63 26.11
C THR A 229 -33.72 9.05 27.51
N GLY A 230 -32.70 9.21 28.36
CA GLY A 230 -32.72 8.73 29.73
C GLY A 230 -31.63 9.38 30.56
N THR A 231 -32.05 10.18 31.54
CA THR A 231 -31.25 10.86 32.56
C THR A 231 -30.26 9.93 33.27
N LEU A 232 -28.99 10.35 33.33
CA LEU A 232 -27.91 9.69 34.07
C LEU A 232 -28.09 9.84 35.59
N PRO A 233 -27.99 8.76 36.40
CA PRO A 233 -27.67 8.87 37.81
C PRO A 233 -26.14 8.94 38.03
N PRO A 234 -25.66 9.54 39.13
CA PRO A 234 -24.24 9.82 39.32
C PRO A 234 -23.47 8.53 39.60
N ARG A 235 -22.43 8.27 38.81
CA ARG A 235 -21.52 7.13 39.00
C ARG A 235 -20.40 7.55 39.96
N LYS A 236 -20.31 6.85 41.09
CA LYS A 236 -19.19 6.93 42.03
C LYS A 236 -17.87 6.72 41.29
N GLU A 237 -16.92 7.61 41.54
CA GLU A 237 -15.51 7.45 41.22
C GLU A 237 -14.99 6.15 41.85
N SER A 238 -14.62 5.19 41.00
CA SER A 238 -13.65 4.18 41.34
C SER A 238 -12.45 4.42 40.45
N LEU A 239 -11.40 5.00 41.02
CA LEU A 239 -10.06 5.05 40.44
C LEU A 239 -9.66 3.63 40.06
N GLY A 240 -9.81 3.31 38.78
CA GLY A 240 -9.24 2.13 38.15
C GLY A 240 -7.84 2.50 37.68
N THR A 241 -6.86 2.01 38.40
CA THR A 241 -5.43 2.00 38.07
C THR A 241 -5.20 1.65 36.60
N GLU A 242 -4.35 2.43 35.92
CA GLU A 242 -3.79 2.09 34.62
C GLU A 242 -3.23 0.65 34.66
N PRO A 243 -3.41 -0.16 33.59
CA PRO A 243 -2.66 -1.39 33.48
C PRO A 243 -1.19 -1.03 33.20
N THR A 244 -0.43 -0.94 34.28
CA THR A 244 1.00 -1.19 34.30
C THR A 244 1.32 -2.45 33.49
N SER A 245 2.38 -2.36 32.68
CA SER A 245 3.00 -3.41 31.88
C SER A 245 2.82 -4.83 32.42
N PRO A 246 2.39 -5.81 31.61
CA PRO A 246 2.57 -7.21 31.97
C PRO A 246 3.99 -7.65 31.60
N GLY A 247 4.94 -7.34 32.49
CA GLY A 247 6.09 -8.20 32.69
C GLY A 247 5.60 -9.50 33.34
N GLY A 248 5.31 -10.51 32.52
CA GLY A 248 4.90 -11.83 32.96
C GLY A 248 5.54 -12.89 32.08
N ALA A 249 6.55 -13.58 32.61
CA ALA A 249 7.13 -14.77 31.99
C ALA A 249 6.02 -15.84 31.83
N GLY A 250 5.52 -16.02 30.60
CA GLY A 250 4.57 -17.09 30.26
C GLY A 250 3.46 -16.73 29.27
N ALA A 251 3.20 -15.45 28.96
CA ALA A 251 2.20 -15.09 27.96
C ALA A 251 2.76 -15.22 26.54
N LYS A 252 2.07 -15.99 25.68
CA LYS A 252 2.45 -16.15 24.27
C LYS A 252 2.40 -14.78 23.57
N PRO A 253 3.46 -14.37 22.84
CA PRO A 253 3.45 -13.11 22.09
C PRO A 253 2.24 -12.99 21.16
N LEU A 254 1.71 -11.76 21.02
CA LEU A 254 0.50 -11.51 20.23
C LEU A 254 0.67 -11.91 18.76
N TYR A 255 1.84 -11.67 18.17
CA TYR A 255 2.14 -12.06 16.78
C TYR A 255 2.15 -13.58 16.55
N LEU A 256 2.21 -14.41 17.59
CA LEU A 256 2.08 -15.87 17.49
C LEU A 256 0.67 -16.36 17.78
N SER A 257 -0.24 -15.45 18.14
CA SER A 257 -1.59 -15.75 18.59
C SER A 257 -2.60 -15.47 17.47
N SER A 258 -3.64 -16.31 17.37
CA SER A 258 -4.76 -16.04 16.46
C SER A 258 -5.65 -14.94 17.04
N PRO A 259 -6.21 -14.02 16.22
CA PRO A 259 -6.20 -13.99 14.75
C PRO A 259 -4.95 -13.34 14.13
N PHE A 260 -4.07 -12.74 14.93
CA PHE A 260 -2.98 -11.88 14.44
C PHE A 260 -1.93 -12.63 13.60
N ALA A 261 -1.57 -13.84 13.99
CA ALA A 261 -0.62 -14.67 13.24
C ALA A 261 -1.15 -15.14 11.87
N ASP A 262 -2.46 -15.13 11.69
CA ASP A 262 -3.16 -15.59 10.49
C ASP A 262 -3.59 -14.42 9.59
N SER A 263 -3.38 -13.19 10.07
CA SER A 263 -3.70 -11.96 9.37
C SER A 263 -2.65 -11.70 8.30
N ALA A 264 -2.96 -11.92 7.03
CA ALA A 264 -2.10 -11.61 5.89
C ALA A 264 -2.97 -11.21 4.68
N LEU A 265 -2.43 -10.36 3.82
CA LEU A 265 -3.06 -9.92 2.56
C LEU A 265 -3.14 -11.08 1.56
N VAL A 266 -2.11 -11.93 1.53
CA VAL A 266 -2.00 -13.02 0.56
C VAL A 266 -2.77 -14.25 1.05
N LYS A 267 -3.88 -14.57 0.39
CA LYS A 267 -4.56 -15.88 0.50
C LYS A 267 -3.99 -16.82 -0.56
N GLY A 268 -2.89 -17.51 -0.24
CA GLY A 268 -2.16 -18.38 -1.15
C GLY A 268 -0.72 -18.60 -0.70
N ASN A 269 0.16 -18.89 -1.64
CA ASN A 269 1.60 -18.99 -1.39
C ASN A 269 2.36 -17.92 -2.20
N PHE A 270 3.64 -17.71 -1.90
CA PHE A 270 4.46 -16.66 -2.52
C PHE A 270 5.14 -17.10 -3.83
N LYS A 271 4.86 -18.31 -4.30
CA LYS A 271 5.48 -18.95 -5.47
C LYS A 271 5.62 -18.03 -6.68
N THR A 272 4.53 -17.37 -7.07
CA THR A 272 4.51 -16.60 -8.32
C THR A 272 5.32 -15.32 -8.27
N ILE A 273 5.49 -14.72 -7.09
CA ILE A 273 6.25 -13.47 -6.93
C ILE A 273 7.70 -13.72 -6.54
N VAL A 274 8.01 -14.92 -6.04
CA VAL A 274 9.37 -15.33 -5.71
C VAL A 274 10.06 -15.99 -6.91
N MET A 275 9.33 -16.67 -7.79
CA MET A 275 9.88 -17.42 -8.93
C MET A 275 10.72 -16.53 -9.85
N LEU A 276 11.94 -17.00 -10.15
CA LEU A 276 12.84 -16.37 -11.13
C LEU A 276 12.14 -16.26 -12.49
N PRO A 277 11.95 -15.04 -13.04
CA PRO A 277 11.39 -14.88 -14.36
C PRO A 277 12.26 -15.56 -15.42
N LYS A 278 11.62 -16.12 -16.45
CA LYS A 278 12.34 -16.87 -17.48
C LYS A 278 13.35 -15.95 -18.18
N TYR A 279 14.58 -16.42 -18.30
CA TYR A 279 15.71 -15.72 -18.95
C TYR A 279 16.28 -14.51 -18.20
N VAL A 280 15.84 -14.24 -16.97
CA VAL A 280 16.43 -13.21 -16.11
C VAL A 280 17.62 -13.80 -15.35
N ASP A 281 18.67 -13.01 -15.17
CA ASP A 281 19.81 -13.41 -14.34
C ASP A 281 19.42 -13.46 -12.86
N ILE A 282 19.94 -14.48 -12.15
CA ILE A 282 19.59 -14.69 -10.74
C ILE A 282 20.07 -13.55 -9.84
N MET A 283 21.23 -12.95 -10.14
CA MET A 283 21.77 -11.84 -9.34
C MET A 283 20.98 -10.56 -9.60
N GLU A 284 20.55 -10.30 -10.83
CA GLU A 284 19.62 -9.19 -11.15
C GLU A 284 18.30 -9.34 -10.39
N TRP A 285 17.71 -10.54 -10.42
CA TRP A 285 16.44 -10.81 -9.74
C TRP A 285 16.55 -10.63 -8.23
N VAL A 286 17.64 -11.14 -7.64
CA VAL A 286 17.93 -10.96 -6.21
C VAL A 286 18.21 -9.48 -5.89
N ALA A 287 18.90 -8.74 -6.76
CA ALA A 287 19.19 -7.33 -6.55
C ALA A 287 17.92 -6.47 -6.51
N VAL A 288 17.02 -6.66 -7.48
CA VAL A 288 15.74 -5.92 -7.54
C VAL A 288 14.91 -6.18 -6.29
N ASN A 289 14.73 -7.47 -5.93
CA ASN A 289 13.96 -7.81 -4.72
C ASN A 289 14.65 -7.33 -3.44
N MET A 290 15.99 -7.26 -3.41
CA MET A 290 16.72 -6.72 -2.26
C MET A 290 16.41 -5.23 -2.07
N PHE A 291 16.35 -4.46 -3.16
CA PHE A 291 15.95 -3.06 -3.13
C PHE A 291 14.51 -2.92 -2.61
N ASP A 292 13.59 -3.74 -3.12
CA ASP A 292 12.18 -3.72 -2.68
C ASP A 292 12.05 -4.06 -1.19
N PHE A 293 12.72 -5.11 -0.70
CA PHE A 293 12.70 -5.45 0.72
C PHE A 293 13.30 -4.35 1.59
N TYR A 294 14.40 -3.73 1.17
CA TYR A 294 14.99 -2.61 1.88
C TYR A 294 13.99 -1.45 1.99
N THR A 295 13.43 -0.99 0.87
CA THR A 295 12.49 0.13 0.82
C THR A 295 11.28 -0.13 1.70
N ASN A 296 10.64 -1.29 1.54
CA ASN A 296 9.45 -1.64 2.33
C ASN A 296 9.76 -1.73 3.83
N VAL A 297 10.89 -2.32 4.24
CA VAL A 297 11.25 -2.38 5.68
C VAL A 297 11.58 -0.99 6.23
N ASN A 298 12.26 -0.16 5.44
CA ASN A 298 12.60 1.20 5.82
C ASN A 298 11.33 2.06 6.02
N GLU A 299 10.37 1.98 5.10
CA GLU A 299 9.07 2.67 5.23
C GLU A 299 8.26 2.17 6.43
N PHE A 300 8.17 0.85 6.62
CA PHE A 300 7.50 0.27 7.80
C PHE A 300 8.13 0.73 9.10
N TYR A 301 9.47 0.76 9.17
CA TYR A 301 10.18 1.27 10.32
C TYR A 301 9.95 2.77 10.51
N GLY A 302 9.89 3.55 9.42
CA GLY A 302 9.59 4.98 9.41
C GLY A 302 8.38 5.35 10.26
N VAL A 303 7.28 4.60 10.14
CA VAL A 303 6.04 4.81 10.91
C VAL A 303 6.20 4.48 12.41
N LEU A 304 7.20 3.68 12.77
CA LEU A 304 7.46 3.25 14.15
C LEU A 304 8.61 4.03 14.82
N THR A 305 9.30 4.90 14.09
CA THR A 305 10.46 5.67 14.60
C THR A 305 10.13 6.45 15.88
N GLU A 306 8.95 7.06 15.96
CA GLU A 306 8.54 7.85 17.13
C GLU A 306 8.35 7.00 18.40
N CYS A 307 8.06 5.71 18.27
CA CYS A 307 7.86 4.80 19.40
C CYS A 307 9.08 3.91 19.70
N CYS A 308 9.99 3.76 18.74
CA CYS A 308 11.28 3.07 18.87
C CYS A 308 12.36 4.08 19.26
N THR A 309 12.49 4.37 20.55
CA THR A 309 13.43 5.35 21.10
C THR A 309 14.52 4.67 21.91
N GLN A 310 15.61 5.38 22.21
CA GLN A 310 16.64 4.86 23.12
C GLN A 310 16.09 4.54 24.52
N ASN A 311 14.99 5.17 24.94
CA ASN A 311 14.37 4.93 26.24
C ASN A 311 13.46 3.69 26.22
N SER A 312 12.67 3.50 25.16
CA SER A 312 11.81 2.33 25.01
C SER A 312 12.59 1.09 24.59
N CYS A 313 13.64 1.27 23.79
CA CYS A 313 14.46 0.20 23.22
C CYS A 313 15.97 0.50 23.39
N PRO A 314 16.49 0.46 24.63
CA PRO A 314 17.89 0.78 24.94
C PRO A 314 18.88 -0.22 24.34
N THR A 315 18.41 -1.40 23.94
CA THR A 315 19.19 -2.44 23.27
C THR A 315 18.43 -2.99 22.08
N MET A 316 19.14 -3.28 20.98
CA MET A 316 18.59 -3.99 19.82
C MET A 316 18.28 -5.45 20.18
N SER A 317 17.09 -5.70 20.71
CA SER A 317 16.65 -7.01 21.18
C SER A 317 15.59 -7.62 20.27
N ALA A 318 15.60 -8.94 20.16
CA ALA A 318 14.65 -9.73 19.38
C ALA A 318 14.11 -10.93 20.18
N GLY A 319 13.82 -10.67 21.45
CA GLY A 319 13.37 -11.66 22.41
C GLY A 319 13.88 -11.31 23.81
N PRO A 320 13.41 -12.02 24.84
CA PRO A 320 13.84 -11.79 26.22
C PRO A 320 15.33 -12.10 26.47
N SER A 321 15.96 -12.94 25.65
CA SER A 321 17.36 -13.36 25.82
C SER A 321 18.28 -13.03 24.65
N LEU A 322 17.75 -12.49 23.54
CA LEU A 322 18.53 -12.24 22.33
C LEU A 322 18.74 -10.74 22.12
N ASN A 323 20.01 -10.33 22.18
CA ASN A 323 20.47 -8.98 21.87
C ASN A 323 21.45 -9.01 20.70
N TYR A 324 21.20 -8.21 19.67
CA TYR A 324 22.09 -8.05 18.54
C TYR A 324 23.16 -6.99 18.82
N THR A 325 24.37 -7.25 18.33
CA THR A 325 25.50 -6.32 18.38
C THR A 325 25.88 -5.88 16.98
N TRP A 326 26.39 -4.66 16.89
CA TRP A 326 26.87 -4.07 15.66
C TRP A 326 28.39 -4.20 15.55
N ALA A 327 28.91 -4.51 14.37
CA ALA A 327 30.35 -4.52 14.12
C ALA A 327 30.81 -3.10 13.77
N SER A 328 31.63 -2.48 14.62
CA SER A 328 32.24 -1.19 14.29
C SER A 328 33.25 -1.30 13.14
N GLN A 329 33.67 -0.18 12.58
CA GLN A 329 34.70 -0.12 11.51
C GLN A 329 36.02 -0.82 11.87
N GLY A 330 36.30 -1.03 13.17
CA GLY A 330 37.46 -1.79 13.67
C GLY A 330 37.18 -3.27 13.99
N GLY A 331 36.02 -3.81 13.61
CA GLY A 331 35.61 -5.20 13.86
C GLY A 331 35.14 -5.49 15.29
N LYS A 332 35.15 -4.49 16.19
CA LYS A 332 34.69 -4.63 17.57
C LYS A 332 33.16 -4.67 17.61
N GLN A 333 32.61 -5.67 18.29
CA GLN A 333 31.18 -5.75 18.55
C GLN A 333 30.76 -4.73 19.61
N VAL A 334 29.80 -3.88 19.27
CA VAL A 334 29.24 -2.85 20.15
C VAL A 334 27.74 -3.05 20.31
N ALA A 335 27.25 -2.86 21.54
CA ALA A 335 25.81 -2.82 21.81
C ALA A 335 25.29 -1.42 21.48
N LEU A 336 24.23 -1.36 20.69
CA LEU A 336 23.53 -0.13 20.33
C LEU A 336 22.08 -0.20 20.83
N SER A 337 21.48 0.97 21.02
CA SER A 337 20.02 1.05 21.13
C SER A 337 19.37 0.55 19.84
N ALA A 338 18.15 0.05 19.91
CA ALA A 338 17.45 -0.43 18.73
C ALA A 338 17.36 0.64 17.62
N PRO A 339 16.98 1.91 17.88
CA PRO A 339 16.95 2.90 16.81
C PRO A 339 18.33 3.16 16.21
N ALA A 340 19.38 3.33 17.03
CA ALA A 340 20.73 3.56 16.52
C ALA A 340 21.27 2.38 15.69
N TYR A 341 20.90 1.15 16.08
CA TYR A 341 21.23 -0.05 15.31
C TYR A 341 20.51 -0.06 13.96
N ILE A 342 19.19 0.18 13.97
CA ILE A 342 18.37 0.14 12.75
C ILE A 342 18.82 1.26 11.80
N ASP A 343 19.09 2.46 12.29
CA ASP A 343 19.61 3.57 11.48
C ASP A 343 20.96 3.22 10.84
N SER A 344 21.85 2.54 11.58
CA SER A 344 23.14 2.06 11.06
C SER A 344 22.95 0.99 9.99
N VAL A 345 21.99 0.07 10.17
CA VAL A 345 21.62 -0.93 9.16
C VAL A 345 21.09 -0.25 7.90
N MET A 346 20.09 0.62 8.02
CA MET A 346 19.44 1.27 6.88
C MET A 346 20.43 2.12 6.11
N SER A 347 21.23 2.94 6.81
CA SER A 347 22.28 3.76 6.17
C SER A 347 23.32 2.89 5.47
N SER A 348 23.77 1.79 6.10
CA SER A 348 24.75 0.88 5.49
C SER A 348 24.21 0.18 4.25
N ILE A 349 22.93 -0.20 4.24
CA ILE A 349 22.29 -0.83 3.09
C ILE A 349 22.09 0.20 1.98
N GLN A 350 21.65 1.42 2.30
CA GLN A 350 21.49 2.50 1.33
C GLN A 350 22.79 2.80 0.60
N THR A 351 23.89 3.02 1.32
CA THR A 351 25.21 3.25 0.70
C THR A 351 25.65 2.08 -0.17
N LEU A 352 25.31 0.85 0.21
CA LEU A 352 25.63 -0.34 -0.58
C LEU A 352 24.80 -0.43 -1.86
N LEU A 353 23.50 -0.09 -1.81
CA LEU A 353 22.60 -0.07 -2.96
C LEU A 353 23.00 1.01 -3.98
N GLU A 354 23.64 2.09 -3.52
CA GLU A 354 24.19 3.16 -4.37
C GLU A 354 25.57 2.83 -4.97
N ASP A 355 26.25 1.78 -4.51
CA ASP A 355 27.57 1.38 -5.01
C ASP A 355 27.45 0.59 -6.32
N GLU A 356 27.75 1.24 -7.45
CA GLU A 356 27.74 0.63 -8.79
C GLU A 356 28.67 -0.58 -8.93
N ASN A 357 29.64 -0.78 -8.03
CA ASN A 357 30.51 -1.97 -8.06
C ASN A 357 29.81 -3.21 -7.49
N VAL A 358 28.80 -3.03 -6.63
CA VAL A 358 28.02 -4.11 -6.02
C VAL A 358 26.67 -4.25 -6.71
N PHE A 359 25.99 -3.12 -6.97
CA PHE A 359 24.71 -3.02 -7.66
C PHE A 359 24.89 -2.31 -9.01
N PRO A 360 25.34 -3.01 -10.06
CA PRO A 360 25.58 -2.39 -11.36
C PRO A 360 24.27 -1.89 -11.99
N THR A 361 24.30 -0.65 -12.48
CA THR A 361 23.17 0.00 -13.19
C THR A 361 23.33 -0.05 -14.71
N LYS A 362 24.52 -0.40 -15.20
CA LYS A 362 24.87 -0.43 -16.62
C LYS A 362 24.76 -1.84 -17.18
N SER A 363 24.07 -2.01 -18.30
CA SER A 363 23.79 -3.33 -18.92
C SER A 363 25.03 -4.16 -19.31
N ASN A 364 26.22 -3.55 -19.35
CA ASN A 364 27.48 -4.23 -19.71
C ASN A 364 28.37 -4.56 -18.51
N GLN A 365 27.91 -4.26 -17.29
CA GLN A 365 28.68 -4.49 -16.07
C GLN A 365 28.11 -5.70 -15.32
N ALA A 366 28.95 -6.72 -15.12
CA ALA A 366 28.57 -7.91 -14.35
C ALA A 366 28.62 -7.64 -12.84
N PHE A 367 27.82 -8.39 -12.08
CA PHE A 367 27.90 -8.39 -10.61
C PHE A 367 29.28 -8.87 -10.13
N HIS A 368 29.77 -8.23 -9.07
CA HIS A 368 31.03 -8.63 -8.45
C HIS A 368 30.90 -10.03 -7.81
N PRO A 369 31.95 -10.89 -7.83
CA PRO A 369 31.88 -12.25 -7.27
C PRO A 369 31.54 -12.32 -5.76
N SER A 370 31.73 -11.23 -5.02
CA SER A 370 31.34 -11.15 -3.61
C SER A 370 29.85 -10.90 -3.40
N PHE A 371 29.10 -10.52 -4.44
CA PHE A 371 27.69 -10.14 -4.36
C PHE A 371 26.82 -11.14 -3.59
N PRO A 372 26.90 -12.47 -3.82
CA PRO A 372 26.10 -13.43 -3.06
C PRO A 372 26.38 -13.38 -1.54
N ALA A 373 27.64 -13.23 -1.14
CA ALA A 373 28.01 -13.13 0.27
C ALA A 373 27.53 -11.80 0.89
N THR A 374 27.64 -10.71 0.13
CA THR A 374 27.15 -9.39 0.51
C THR A 374 25.63 -9.42 0.73
N ILE A 375 24.85 -9.97 -0.20
CA ILE A 375 23.40 -10.05 -0.06
C ILE A 375 23.00 -10.90 1.14
N LYS A 376 23.63 -12.07 1.36
CA LYS A 376 23.39 -12.88 2.57
C LYS A 376 23.67 -12.10 3.86
N HIS A 377 24.63 -11.16 3.85
CA HIS A 377 24.85 -10.28 4.99
C HIS A 377 23.71 -9.28 5.18
N VAL A 378 23.33 -8.57 4.11
CA VAL A 378 22.24 -7.59 4.12
C VAL A 378 20.92 -8.23 4.56
N TYR A 379 20.60 -9.39 4.00
CA TYR A 379 19.36 -10.13 4.31
C TYR A 379 19.27 -10.48 5.80
N ARG A 380 20.38 -10.93 6.40
CA ARG A 380 20.43 -11.18 7.85
C ARG A 380 20.27 -9.91 8.68
N GLN A 381 20.74 -8.75 8.21
CA GLN A 381 20.51 -7.49 8.93
C GLN A 381 19.03 -7.09 8.90
N LEU A 382 18.35 -7.19 7.76
CA LEU A 382 16.92 -6.92 7.68
C LEU A 382 16.10 -7.90 8.52
N LEU A 383 16.48 -9.18 8.58
CA LEU A 383 15.84 -10.16 9.47
C LEU A 383 15.89 -9.71 10.95
N ARG A 384 16.99 -9.11 11.38
CA ARG A 384 17.12 -8.58 12.75
C ARG A 384 16.17 -7.42 13.01
N VAL A 385 15.98 -6.55 12.02
CA VAL A 385 14.99 -5.45 12.08
C VAL A 385 13.59 -6.02 12.22
N PHE A 386 13.18 -6.96 11.36
CA PHE A 386 11.90 -7.65 11.50
C PHE A 386 11.72 -8.27 12.89
N ALA A 387 12.73 -8.98 13.38
CA ALA A 387 12.66 -9.67 14.66
C ALA A 387 12.46 -8.71 15.84
N HIS A 388 13.11 -7.54 15.80
CA HIS A 388 12.90 -6.47 16.77
C HIS A 388 11.47 -5.90 16.68
N LEU A 389 10.99 -5.59 15.48
CA LEU A 389 9.65 -5.02 15.27
C LEU A 389 8.53 -5.96 15.73
N TYR A 390 8.61 -7.26 15.41
CA TYR A 390 7.68 -8.25 15.96
C TYR A 390 7.76 -8.35 17.48
N HIS A 391 8.96 -8.28 18.04
CA HIS A 391 9.13 -8.47 19.48
C HIS A 391 8.66 -7.27 20.29
N ALA A 392 9.11 -6.06 19.94
CA ALA A 392 8.96 -4.86 20.74
C ALA A 392 7.81 -3.96 20.26
N HIS A 393 7.51 -3.94 18.96
CA HIS A 393 6.62 -2.94 18.35
C HIS A 393 5.35 -3.53 17.71
N PHE A 394 5.12 -4.83 17.84
CA PHE A 394 3.90 -5.44 17.32
C PHE A 394 2.60 -4.87 17.91
N PRO A 395 2.53 -4.45 19.19
CA PRO A 395 1.36 -3.74 19.70
C PRO A 395 1.04 -2.46 18.93
N GLN A 396 2.05 -1.69 18.54
CA GLN A 396 1.89 -0.47 17.75
C GLN A 396 1.46 -0.81 16.31
N ILE A 397 2.03 -1.86 15.71
CA ILE A 397 1.59 -2.39 14.41
C ILE A 397 0.10 -2.77 14.45
N LEU A 398 -0.37 -3.38 15.54
CA LEU A 398 -1.79 -3.69 15.74
C LEU A 398 -2.66 -2.44 15.90
N HIS A 399 -2.18 -1.41 16.62
CA HIS A 399 -2.90 -0.14 16.75
C HIS A 399 -3.07 0.56 15.39
N LEU A 400 -2.06 0.47 14.52
CA LEU A 400 -2.10 0.97 13.14
C LEU A 400 -2.91 0.06 12.20
N ARG A 401 -3.36 -1.12 12.65
CA ARG A 401 -3.99 -2.16 11.82
C ARG A 401 -3.13 -2.58 10.62
N ALA A 402 -1.81 -2.50 10.79
CA ALA A 402 -0.84 -2.77 9.76
C ALA A 402 -0.35 -4.23 9.78
N GLU A 403 -0.83 -5.06 10.72
CA GLU A 403 -0.40 -6.44 10.86
C GLU A 403 -0.60 -7.32 9.62
N PRO A 404 -1.65 -7.17 8.79
CA PRO A 404 -1.78 -8.01 7.59
C PRO A 404 -0.69 -7.67 6.56
N HIS A 405 -0.33 -6.40 6.45
CA HIS A 405 0.69 -5.89 5.53
C HIS A 405 2.08 -6.34 6.00
N PHE A 406 2.38 -6.13 7.29
CA PHE A 406 3.65 -6.51 7.88
C PHE A 406 3.88 -8.03 7.86
N ASN A 407 2.85 -8.82 8.14
CA ASN A 407 2.91 -10.27 8.05
C ASN A 407 3.14 -10.74 6.60
N SER A 408 2.48 -10.12 5.63
CA SER A 408 2.66 -10.48 4.21
C SER A 408 4.06 -10.15 3.71
N LEU A 409 4.58 -8.98 4.08
CA LEU A 409 5.95 -8.57 3.77
C LEU A 409 6.97 -9.55 4.38
N PHE A 410 6.80 -9.89 5.65
CA PHE A 410 7.71 -10.82 6.31
C PHE A 410 7.61 -12.25 5.77
N ALA A 411 6.41 -12.72 5.45
CA ALA A 411 6.23 -14.03 4.83
C ALA A 411 6.83 -14.09 3.42
N HIS A 412 6.68 -13.02 2.62
CA HIS A 412 7.36 -12.87 1.33
C HIS A 412 8.88 -12.91 1.50
N PHE A 413 9.41 -12.15 2.45
CA PHE A 413 10.83 -12.13 2.79
C PHE A 413 11.35 -13.52 3.19
N LEU A 414 10.62 -14.27 4.03
CA LEU A 414 11.00 -15.63 4.40
C LEU A 414 10.95 -16.61 3.23
N ALA A 415 9.94 -16.51 2.35
CA ALA A 415 9.81 -17.35 1.18
C ALA A 415 10.92 -17.08 0.16
N PHE A 416 11.22 -15.81 -0.11
CA PHE A 416 12.30 -15.40 -1.01
C PHE A 416 13.67 -15.82 -0.47
N GLY A 417 13.93 -15.57 0.82
CA GLY A 417 15.17 -15.97 1.47
C GLY A 417 15.38 -17.49 1.48
N ARG A 418 14.30 -18.28 1.47
CA ARG A 418 14.35 -19.74 1.32
C ARG A 418 14.69 -20.16 -0.12
N GLU A 419 13.99 -19.62 -1.12
CA GLU A 419 14.17 -19.99 -2.53
C GLU A 419 15.60 -19.71 -3.01
N TYR A 420 16.17 -18.58 -2.60
CA TYR A 420 17.51 -18.13 -3.03
C TYR A 420 18.60 -18.41 -1.99
N GLU A 421 18.33 -19.25 -0.99
CA GLU A 421 19.29 -19.66 0.05
C GLU A 421 19.98 -18.48 0.76
N LEU A 422 19.24 -17.39 0.99
CA LEU A 422 19.75 -16.16 1.60
C LEU A 422 19.79 -16.23 3.14
N LEU A 423 18.99 -17.13 3.71
CA LEU A 423 18.93 -17.39 5.15
C LEU A 423 19.10 -18.87 5.44
N GLU A 424 19.85 -19.17 6.49
CA GLU A 424 19.87 -20.50 7.06
C GLU A 424 18.80 -20.63 8.16
N PRO A 425 18.25 -21.82 8.42
CA PRO A 425 17.28 -22.03 9.50
C PRO A 425 17.77 -21.54 10.88
N LYS A 426 19.09 -21.57 11.11
CA LYS A 426 19.71 -21.05 12.35
C LYS A 426 19.60 -19.54 12.47
N ASP A 427 19.61 -18.80 11.36
CA ASP A 427 19.45 -17.34 11.36
C ASP A 427 18.05 -16.94 11.81
N ILE A 428 17.04 -17.76 11.47
CA ILE A 428 15.62 -17.50 11.76
C ILE A 428 15.21 -18.02 13.14
N ARG A 429 15.70 -19.20 13.54
CA ARG A 429 15.37 -19.81 14.84
C ARG A 429 16.17 -19.21 16.00
N GLY A 430 17.39 -18.73 15.74
CA GLY A 430 18.35 -18.43 16.78
C GLY A 430 19.04 -19.67 17.35
N GLU A 431 19.86 -19.46 18.37
CA GLU A 431 20.55 -20.54 19.08
C GLU A 431 19.64 -21.16 20.15
N SER A 432 19.91 -22.40 20.56
CA SER A 432 19.08 -23.13 21.54
C SER A 432 18.93 -22.41 22.89
N ASN A 433 19.88 -21.53 23.24
CA ASN A 433 19.90 -20.70 24.45
C ASN A 433 19.41 -19.25 24.20
N ALA A 434 19.25 -18.85 22.94
CA ALA A 434 18.84 -17.50 22.53
C ALA A 434 17.95 -17.59 21.28
N PRO A 435 16.71 -18.11 21.42
CA PRO A 435 15.80 -18.21 20.28
C PRO A 435 15.46 -16.81 19.78
N VAL A 436 15.46 -16.65 18.46
CA VAL A 436 14.99 -15.43 17.80
C VAL A 436 13.47 -15.41 17.89
N GLY A 437 12.88 -14.29 18.31
CA GLY A 437 11.44 -14.17 18.53
C GLY A 437 10.57 -14.59 17.34
N VAL A 438 11.06 -14.43 16.11
CA VAL A 438 10.33 -14.81 14.88
C VAL A 438 10.47 -16.28 14.48
N GLY A 439 11.33 -17.07 15.14
CA GLY A 439 11.55 -18.48 14.81
C GLY A 439 10.27 -19.32 14.92
N LEU A 440 9.50 -19.12 16.00
CA LEU A 440 8.23 -19.80 16.21
C LEU A 440 7.15 -19.38 15.19
N LEU A 441 7.20 -18.13 14.72
CA LEU A 441 6.28 -17.64 13.69
C LEU A 441 6.60 -18.30 12.34
N TRP A 442 7.89 -18.38 12.01
CA TRP A 442 8.36 -19.07 10.81
C TRP A 442 7.98 -20.55 10.81
N GLU A 443 8.15 -21.26 11.93
CA GLU A 443 7.71 -22.67 12.05
C GLU A 443 6.21 -22.82 11.81
N ARG A 444 5.39 -21.98 12.46
CA ARG A 444 3.94 -21.96 12.26
C ARG A 444 3.57 -21.77 10.78
N TRP A 445 4.17 -20.80 10.10
CA TRP A 445 3.85 -20.49 8.70
C TRP A 445 4.41 -21.51 7.72
N LYS A 446 5.53 -22.15 8.06
CA LYS A 446 6.06 -23.30 7.32
C LYS A 446 5.08 -24.47 7.38
N ASP A 447 4.61 -24.82 8.57
CA ASP A 447 3.69 -25.95 8.79
C ASP A 447 2.30 -25.69 8.17
N SER A 448 1.88 -24.42 8.06
CA SER A 448 0.63 -24.03 7.40
C SER A 448 0.75 -23.87 5.88
N GLY A 449 1.91 -24.13 5.28
CA GLY A 449 2.14 -24.04 3.83
C GLY A 449 2.20 -22.60 3.27
N ILE A 450 2.23 -21.57 4.13
CA ILE A 450 2.29 -20.16 3.70
C ILE A 450 3.64 -19.87 3.03
N LEU A 451 4.71 -20.51 3.51
CA LEU A 451 6.09 -20.33 3.05
C LEU A 451 6.51 -21.31 1.94
N GLU A 452 5.55 -21.97 1.28
CA GLU A 452 5.85 -22.80 0.10
C GLU A 452 6.08 -21.90 -1.12
N ALA A 453 7.30 -21.94 -1.65
CA ALA A 453 7.67 -21.30 -2.91
C ALA A 453 7.28 -22.17 -4.11
#